data_AF-A0A3A9Y598-F1
#
_entry.id   AF-A0A3A9Y598-F1
#
_cell.length_a   1.000
_cell.length_b   1.000
_cell.length_c   1.000
_cell.angle_alpha   90.00
_cell.angle_beta   90.00
_cell.angle_gamma   90.00
#
_symmetry.space_group_name_H-M   'P 1'
#
loop_
_entity.id
_entity.type
_entity.pdbx_description
1 polymer ?
#
loop_
_entity_poly.entity_id
_entity_poly.type
_entity_poly.pdbx_seq_one_letter_code
_entity_poly.pdbx_strand_id
1 'polypeptide(L)'
;MYDASLANLDRLPDHVRDDYLRLVEWTLAELPSRGSSRLSVPLLWLTLGTAGNAVHVERVDTTELYRRNGYPDEFSRWVLSAVRSRLAEVHARCAAIVSNDRMDSSFPGPILGALLGPSEDNLFLHAAHRDVSRTFRDSFRIGRGPLRRLRFAPEVHQKLAEARRDWPDQRDTRRGL
;
A
#
# COMPACT_ATOMS: atom_id res chain seq x y z
N MET A 1 1.65 -14.79 12.67
CA MET A 1 0.60 -14.54 11.66
C MET A 1 1.34 -14.25 10.36
N TYR A 2 1.21 -15.08 9.33
CA TYR A 2 1.97 -14.87 8.08
C TYR A 2 1.23 -13.85 7.21
N ASP A 3 1.88 -12.73 6.93
CA ASP A 3 1.39 -11.75 5.96
C ASP A 3 1.50 -12.34 4.54
N ALA A 4 0.45 -12.20 3.74
CA ALA A 4 0.50 -12.46 2.31
C ALA A 4 1.28 -11.33 1.61
N SER A 5 1.92 -11.65 0.49
CA SER A 5 2.65 -10.68 -0.33
C SER A 5 2.58 -11.09 -1.78
N LEU A 6 3.06 -10.23 -2.68
CA LEU A 6 3.21 -10.53 -4.11
C LEU A 6 3.90 -11.89 -4.37
N ALA A 7 4.77 -12.35 -3.47
CA ALA A 7 5.52 -13.59 -3.62
C ALA A 7 4.70 -14.87 -3.32
N ASN A 8 3.53 -14.77 -2.67
CA ASN A 8 2.74 -15.92 -2.22
C ASN A 8 1.24 -15.75 -2.49
N LEU A 9 0.89 -15.09 -3.60
CA LEU A 9 -0.51 -14.84 -3.97
C LEU A 9 -1.25 -16.09 -4.45
N ASP A 10 -0.52 -17.09 -4.92
CA ASP A 10 -0.99 -18.41 -5.37
C ASP A 10 -1.90 -19.10 -4.34
N ARG A 11 -1.70 -18.82 -3.04
CA ARG A 11 -2.44 -19.42 -1.92
C ARG A 11 -3.74 -18.70 -1.55
N LEU A 12 -4.16 -17.72 -2.34
CA LEU A 12 -5.33 -16.90 -2.07
C LEU A 12 -6.44 -17.11 -3.10
N PRO A 13 -7.71 -16.90 -2.72
CA PRO A 13 -8.81 -16.89 -3.68
C PRO A 13 -8.60 -15.86 -4.78
N ASP A 14 -9.05 -16.18 -6.00
CA ASP A 14 -8.87 -15.39 -7.22
C ASP A 14 -9.24 -13.91 -7.06
N HIS A 15 -10.44 -13.64 -6.52
CA HIS A 15 -10.93 -12.27 -6.33
C HIS A 15 -10.05 -11.47 -5.35
N VAL A 16 -9.53 -12.11 -4.31
CA VAL A 16 -8.62 -11.49 -3.32
C VAL A 16 -7.31 -11.12 -3.98
N ARG A 17 -6.78 -12.03 -4.82
CA ARG A 17 -5.55 -11.81 -5.59
C ARG A 17 -5.70 -10.63 -6.54
N ASP A 18 -6.80 -10.59 -7.29
CA ASP A 18 -7.09 -9.52 -8.25
C ASP A 18 -7.21 -8.15 -7.58
N ASP A 19 -7.93 -8.08 -6.47
CA ASP A 19 -8.11 -6.82 -5.75
C ASP A 19 -6.80 -6.33 -5.13
N TYR A 20 -5.99 -7.24 -4.57
CA TYR A 20 -4.68 -6.87 -4.05
C TYR A 20 -3.72 -6.40 -5.16
N LEU A 21 -3.62 -7.14 -6.27
CA LEU A 21 -2.80 -6.76 -7.42
C LEU A 21 -3.21 -5.40 -7.96
N ARG A 22 -4.51 -5.08 -7.96
CA ARG A 22 -4.98 -3.76 -8.39
C ARG A 22 -4.51 -2.62 -7.50
N LEU A 23 -4.48 -2.83 -6.17
CA LEU A 23 -3.92 -1.83 -5.25
C LEU A 23 -2.41 -1.65 -5.47
N VAL A 24 -1.68 -2.73 -5.74
CA VAL A 24 -0.25 -2.68 -6.10
C VAL A 24 -0.04 -1.93 -7.41
N GLU A 25 -0.76 -2.29 -8.47
CA GLU A 25 -0.68 -1.64 -9.79
C GLU A 25 -0.97 -0.15 -9.71
N TRP A 26 -2.04 0.22 -9.00
CA TRP A 26 -2.36 1.62 -8.76
C TRP A 26 -1.20 2.31 -8.03
N THR A 27 -0.65 1.69 -6.99
CA THR A 27 0.47 2.25 -6.22
C THR A 27 1.69 2.50 -7.12
N LEU A 28 2.04 1.56 -7.98
CA LEU A 28 3.20 1.69 -8.87
C LEU A 28 2.99 2.71 -9.99
N ALA A 29 1.76 2.81 -10.52
CA ALA A 29 1.44 3.70 -11.64
C ALA A 29 1.17 5.15 -11.20
N GLU A 30 0.40 5.34 -10.13
CA GLU A 30 -0.19 6.64 -9.77
C GLU A 30 0.53 7.35 -8.63
N LEU A 31 1.18 6.60 -7.73
CA LEU A 31 1.88 7.23 -6.62
C LEU A 31 3.02 8.17 -7.06
N PRO A 32 3.82 7.84 -8.10
CA PRO A 32 4.88 8.75 -8.56
C PRO A 32 4.40 10.14 -8.97
N SER A 33 3.20 10.23 -9.55
CA SER A 33 2.60 11.50 -9.98
C SER A 33 1.94 12.26 -8.82
N ARG A 34 1.41 11.52 -7.83
CA ARG A 34 0.69 12.08 -6.66
C ARG A 34 1.58 12.38 -5.46
N GLY A 35 2.77 11.79 -5.41
CA GLY A 35 3.79 11.92 -4.36
C GLY A 35 4.73 13.11 -4.55
N SER A 36 4.30 14.19 -5.21
CA SER A 36 5.14 15.32 -5.62
C SER A 36 5.62 16.25 -4.47
N SER A 37 5.44 15.86 -3.21
CA SER A 37 6.04 16.61 -2.10
C SER A 37 7.55 16.44 -2.13
N ARG A 38 8.30 17.56 -2.16
CA ARG A 38 9.77 17.58 -2.17
C ARG A 38 10.38 16.97 -0.90
N LEU A 39 9.58 16.73 0.14
CA LEU A 39 10.03 16.37 1.48
C LEU A 39 9.78 14.89 1.83
N SER A 40 8.63 14.30 1.48
CA SER A 40 8.28 12.91 1.81
C SER A 40 7.14 12.36 0.95
N VAL A 41 7.04 11.02 0.84
CA VAL A 41 5.87 10.32 0.29
C VAL A 41 4.67 10.51 1.23
N PRO A 42 3.52 10.96 0.71
CA PRO A 42 2.32 11.10 1.53
C PRO A 42 1.79 9.73 1.96
N LEU A 43 1.28 9.66 3.19
CA LEU A 43 0.49 8.53 3.67
C LEU A 43 -0.87 8.56 2.97
N LEU A 44 -1.25 7.46 2.29
CA LEU A 44 -2.49 7.37 1.52
C LEU A 44 -3.31 6.15 1.93
N TRP A 45 -4.62 6.33 2.08
CA TRP A 45 -5.60 5.26 2.05
C TRP A 45 -5.93 4.92 0.60
N LEU A 46 -5.95 3.63 0.29
CA LEU A 46 -6.44 3.06 -0.95
C LEU A 46 -7.58 2.11 -0.63
N THR A 47 -8.74 2.26 -1.27
CA THR A 47 -9.88 1.38 -1.01
C THR A 47 -10.57 0.96 -2.30
N LEU A 48 -10.89 -0.33 -2.39
CA LEU A 48 -11.80 -0.89 -3.37
C LEU A 48 -13.16 -1.09 -2.71
N GLY A 49 -14.18 -0.39 -3.23
CA GLY A 49 -15.55 -0.48 -2.73
C GLY A 49 -16.14 -1.88 -2.86
N THR A 50 -17.41 -2.06 -2.47
CA THR A 50 -18.09 -3.36 -2.59
C THR A 50 -18.30 -3.82 -4.02
N ALA A 51 -18.41 -2.87 -4.97
CA ALA A 51 -18.60 -3.14 -6.39
C ALA A 51 -17.63 -2.30 -7.25
N GLY A 52 -17.40 -2.76 -8.48
CA GLY A 52 -16.56 -2.06 -9.45
C GLY A 52 -15.07 -2.18 -9.17
N ASN A 53 -14.25 -1.53 -10.00
CA ASN A 53 -12.81 -1.73 -10.02
C ASN A 53 -12.00 -0.45 -9.75
N ALA A 54 -12.67 0.63 -9.38
CA ALA A 54 -12.03 1.92 -9.12
C ALA A 54 -11.33 1.91 -7.76
N VAL A 55 -10.06 2.31 -7.74
CA VAL A 55 -9.32 2.55 -6.49
C VAL A 55 -9.65 3.95 -6.02
N HIS A 56 -10.33 4.05 -4.87
CA HIS A 56 -10.54 5.32 -4.18
C HIS A 56 -9.33 5.64 -3.33
N VAL A 57 -8.93 6.92 -3.32
CA VAL A 57 -7.68 7.38 -2.74
C VAL A 57 -7.95 8.56 -1.84
N GLU A 58 -7.49 8.47 -0.60
CA GLU A 58 -7.64 9.54 0.38
C GLU A 58 -6.28 9.83 1.02
N ARG A 59 -5.93 11.11 1.17
CA ARG A 59 -4.76 11.50 1.93
C ARG A 59 -5.02 11.30 3.41
N VAL A 60 -4.06 10.70 4.10
CA VAL A 60 -4.17 10.47 5.53
C VAL A 60 -3.67 11.68 6.30
N ASP A 61 -4.51 12.19 7.19
CA ASP A 61 -4.04 13.05 8.26
C ASP A 61 -3.34 12.20 9.32
N THR A 62 -2.01 12.23 9.31
CA THR A 62 -1.18 11.48 10.27
C THR A 62 -1.50 11.83 11.72
N THR A 63 -1.86 13.08 12.02
CA THR A 63 -2.19 13.52 13.39
C THR A 63 -3.47 12.86 13.87
N GLU A 64 -4.50 12.88 13.03
CA GLU A 64 -5.78 12.24 13.34
C GLU A 64 -5.62 10.71 13.40
N LEU A 65 -4.80 10.13 12.52
CA LEU A 65 -4.52 8.70 12.54
C LEU A 65 -3.84 8.28 13.85
N TYR A 66 -2.81 9.01 14.31
CA TYR A 66 -2.14 8.76 15.59
C TYR A 66 -3.09 8.98 16.77
N ARG A 67 -3.91 10.05 16.76
CA ARG A 67 -4.86 10.32 17.84
C ARG A 67 -5.89 9.20 17.99
N ARG A 68 -6.43 8.70 16.88
CA ARG A 68 -7.48 7.67 16.90
C ARG A 68 -6.98 6.28 17.31
N ASN A 69 -5.73 5.97 17.01
CA ASN A 69 -5.23 4.60 17.09
C ASN A 69 -4.03 4.46 18.05
N GLY A 70 -3.54 5.54 18.66
CA GLY A 70 -2.38 5.56 19.56
C GLY A 70 -1.04 5.72 18.83
N TYR A 71 -0.01 6.15 19.56
CA TYR A 71 1.40 6.05 19.15
C TYR A 71 1.87 4.62 19.38
N PRO A 72 2.43 3.91 18.39
CA PRO A 72 2.83 2.53 18.61
C PRO A 72 4.32 2.44 18.83
N ASP A 73 4.72 1.78 19.91
CA ASP A 73 6.04 1.15 20.03
C ASP A 73 6.23 0.02 18.98
N GLU A 74 5.20 -0.28 18.17
CA GLU A 74 5.17 -1.27 17.09
C GLU A 74 4.30 -0.81 15.89
N PHE A 75 4.80 0.17 15.11
CA PHE A 75 4.08 0.81 14.00
C PHE A 75 3.39 -0.19 13.06
N SER A 76 4.07 -1.28 12.72
CA SER A 76 3.55 -2.31 11.81
C SER A 76 2.28 -3.02 12.30
N ARG A 77 2.19 -3.38 13.59
CA ARG A 77 1.00 -4.05 14.14
C ARG A 77 -0.20 -3.11 14.18
N TRP A 78 0.07 -1.86 14.54
CA TRP A 78 -0.91 -0.80 14.57
C TRP A 78 -1.47 -0.48 13.19
N VAL A 79 -0.60 -0.34 12.18
CA VAL A 79 -1.01 0.00 10.81
C VAL A 79 -1.96 -1.07 10.25
N LEU A 80 -1.70 -2.35 10.54
CA LEU A 80 -2.56 -3.45 10.13
C LEU A 80 -3.94 -3.41 10.81
N SER A 81 -3.98 -3.03 12.09
CA SER A 81 -5.24 -2.78 12.80
C SER A 81 -6.01 -1.62 12.17
N ALA A 82 -5.33 -0.51 11.87
CA ALA A 82 -5.93 0.66 11.23
C ALA A 82 -6.52 0.34 9.84
N VAL A 83 -5.83 -0.48 9.05
CA VAL A 83 -6.32 -0.94 7.74
C VAL A 83 -7.59 -1.78 7.89
N ARG A 84 -7.64 -2.69 8.86
CA ARG A 84 -8.85 -3.50 9.14
C ARG A 84 -10.01 -2.64 9.63
N SER A 85 -9.75 -1.69 10.55
CA SER A 85 -10.76 -0.73 11.01
C SER A 85 -11.30 0.08 9.84
N ARG A 86 -10.42 0.55 8.95
CA ARG A 86 -10.79 1.32 7.76
C ARG A 86 -11.66 0.50 6.80
N LEU A 87 -11.26 -0.74 6.53
CA LEU A 87 -12.02 -1.68 5.70
C LEU A 87 -13.47 -1.81 6.18
N ALA A 88 -13.67 -1.95 7.49
CA ALA A 88 -15.00 -2.02 8.11
C ALA A 88 -15.76 -0.69 8.04
N GLU A 89 -15.11 0.42 8.38
CA GLU A 89 -15.70 1.77 8.37
C GLU A 89 -16.28 2.14 7.00
N VAL A 90 -15.48 1.97 5.94
CA VAL A 90 -15.89 2.34 4.58
C VAL A 90 -16.63 1.23 3.84
N HIS A 91 -16.91 0.11 4.52
CA HIS A 91 -17.55 -1.07 3.95
C HIS A 91 -16.88 -1.55 2.65
N ALA A 92 -15.56 -1.40 2.56
CA ALA A 92 -14.77 -1.79 1.39
C ALA A 92 -14.55 -3.30 1.36
N ARG A 93 -14.26 -3.85 0.18
CA ARG A 93 -13.85 -5.26 0.08
C ARG A 93 -12.35 -5.45 0.23
N CYS A 94 -11.58 -4.44 -0.15
CA CYS A 94 -10.14 -4.39 0.03
C CYS A 94 -9.72 -2.98 0.40
N ALA A 95 -8.82 -2.84 1.36
CA ALA A 95 -8.27 -1.57 1.80
C ALA A 95 -6.77 -1.72 2.00
N ALA A 96 -6.02 -0.67 1.69
CA ALA A 96 -4.61 -0.58 1.96
C ALA A 96 -4.19 0.80 2.44
N ILE A 97 -3.06 0.86 3.13
CA ILE A 97 -2.35 2.08 3.45
C ILE A 97 -0.93 2.02 2.87
N VAL A 98 -0.54 3.12 2.24
CA VAL A 98 0.81 3.34 1.71
C VAL A 98 1.61 4.14 2.71
N SER A 99 2.65 3.53 3.30
CA SER A 99 3.56 4.16 4.27
C SER A 99 5.02 4.06 3.81
N ASN A 100 5.96 4.63 4.56
CA ASN A 100 7.38 4.63 4.22
C ASN A 100 8.26 4.53 5.48
N ASP A 101 9.56 4.32 5.30
CA ASP A 101 10.55 4.14 6.38
C ASP A 101 10.52 5.23 7.46
N ARG A 102 10.14 6.47 7.13
CA ARG A 102 10.11 7.56 8.13
C ARG A 102 8.96 7.43 9.12
N MET A 103 7.93 6.68 8.77
CA MET A 103 6.78 6.46 9.64
C MET A 103 7.07 5.44 10.76
N ASP A 104 8.11 4.62 10.59
CA ASP A 104 8.60 3.69 11.63
C ASP A 104 9.67 4.35 12.52
N SER A 105 10.00 5.63 12.28
CA SER A 105 11.03 6.32 13.06
C SER A 105 10.48 6.74 14.43
N SER A 106 11.29 6.53 15.48
CA SER A 106 10.95 6.91 16.87
C SER A 106 10.91 8.43 17.11
N PHE A 107 11.03 9.25 16.06
CA PHE A 107 11.04 10.70 16.19
C PHE A 107 9.61 11.25 16.28
N PRO A 108 9.28 12.02 17.33
CA PRO A 108 7.94 12.54 17.52
C PRO A 108 7.60 13.57 16.43
N GLY A 109 6.61 13.23 15.60
CA GLY A 109 5.94 14.16 14.70
C GLY A 109 6.55 14.24 13.28
N PRO A 110 5.73 14.62 12.28
CA PRO A 110 6.09 14.53 10.87
C PRO A 110 7.25 15.48 10.47
N ILE A 111 7.47 16.57 11.20
CA ILE A 111 8.51 17.57 10.89
C ILE A 111 9.89 17.08 11.34
N LEU A 112 10.02 16.61 12.58
CA LEU A 112 11.29 16.08 13.11
C LEU A 112 11.69 14.79 12.39
N GLY A 113 10.72 13.92 12.08
CA GLY A 113 10.96 12.74 11.24
C GLY A 113 11.37 13.07 9.79
N ALA A 114 10.90 14.19 9.22
CA ALA A 114 11.32 14.61 7.89
C ALA A 114 12.75 15.18 7.83
N LEU A 115 13.22 15.77 8.94
CA LEU A 115 14.53 16.42 9.05
C LEU A 115 15.63 15.49 9.59
N LEU A 116 15.30 14.64 10.56
CA LEU A 116 16.24 13.79 11.31
C LEU A 116 15.96 12.30 11.15
N GLY A 117 14.83 11.93 10.53
CA GLY A 117 14.47 10.54 10.29
C GLY A 117 15.28 9.90 9.16
N PRO A 118 15.17 8.57 9.00
CA PRO A 118 15.91 7.80 8.01
C PRO A 118 15.64 8.28 6.58
N SER A 119 16.54 7.91 5.67
CA SER A 119 16.29 8.02 4.24
C SER A 119 15.01 7.28 3.88
N GLU A 120 14.26 7.85 2.95
CA GLU A 120 13.02 7.26 2.45
C GLU A 120 13.37 6.33 1.28
N ASP A 121 13.84 5.13 1.62
CA ASP A 121 14.36 4.15 0.66
C ASP A 121 13.32 3.07 0.33
N ASN A 122 12.34 2.87 1.21
CA ASN A 122 11.28 1.90 1.04
C ASN A 122 9.90 2.50 1.27
N LEU A 123 8.97 1.97 0.49
CA LEU A 123 7.55 2.16 0.64
C LEU A 123 6.92 0.85 1.06
N PHE A 124 6.04 0.89 2.06
CA PHE A 124 5.29 -0.27 2.52
C PHE A 124 3.82 -0.15 2.14
N LEU A 125 3.30 -1.16 1.46
CA LEU A 125 1.88 -1.33 1.22
C LEU A 125 1.35 -2.35 2.22
N HIS A 126 0.49 -1.90 3.12
CA HIS A 126 -0.20 -2.76 4.08
C HIS A 126 -1.65 -2.87 3.68
N ALA A 127 -2.17 -4.07 3.41
CA ALA A 127 -3.54 -4.26 2.97
C ALA A 127 -4.30 -5.30 3.80
N ALA A 128 -5.62 -5.21 3.74
CA ALA A 128 -6.55 -6.20 4.25
C ALA A 128 -7.69 -6.38 3.26
N HIS A 129 -8.21 -7.61 3.20
CA HIS A 129 -9.34 -7.97 2.35
C HIS A 129 -10.43 -8.61 3.19
N ARG A 130 -11.70 -8.31 2.89
CA ARG A 130 -12.84 -8.70 3.73
C ARG A 130 -13.01 -10.22 3.84
N ASP A 131 -12.69 -10.94 2.76
CA ASP A 131 -12.93 -12.37 2.62
C ASP A 131 -11.78 -13.26 3.11
N VAL A 132 -10.69 -12.66 3.63
CA VAL A 132 -9.57 -13.41 4.22
C VAL A 132 -9.13 -12.80 5.55
N SER A 133 -8.82 -13.66 6.52
CA SER A 133 -8.28 -13.21 7.81
C SER A 133 -6.82 -12.75 7.71
N ARG A 134 -6.11 -13.14 6.65
CA ARG A 134 -4.71 -12.77 6.40
C ARG A 134 -4.61 -11.31 5.96
N THR A 135 -3.61 -10.63 6.49
CA THR A 135 -3.17 -9.30 6.05
C THR A 135 -2.13 -9.42 4.95
N PHE A 136 -1.92 -8.33 4.23
CA PHE A 136 -0.96 -8.23 3.16
C PHE A 136 0.10 -7.20 3.51
N ARG A 137 1.35 -7.51 3.18
CA ARG A 137 2.46 -6.57 3.33
C ARG A 137 3.47 -6.77 2.22
N ASP A 138 3.71 -5.71 1.46
CA ASP A 138 4.82 -5.62 0.52
C ASP A 138 5.68 -4.38 0.81
N SER A 139 6.99 -4.55 0.63
CA SER A 139 7.96 -3.45 0.64
C SER A 139 8.49 -3.22 -0.77
N PHE A 140 8.46 -1.97 -1.22
CA PHE A 140 8.95 -1.55 -2.52
C PHE A 140 10.12 -0.61 -2.33
N ARG A 141 11.26 -0.95 -2.90
CA ARG A 141 12.40 -0.06 -2.93
C ARG A 141 12.10 1.12 -3.85
N ILE A 142 12.34 2.31 -3.34
CA ILE A 142 12.10 3.57 -4.02
C ILE A 142 13.39 4.39 -4.10
N GLY A 143 13.42 5.30 -5.05
CA GLY A 143 14.45 6.31 -5.18
C GLY A 143 13.82 7.63 -5.61
N ARG A 144 14.63 8.69 -5.60
CA ARG A 144 14.22 10.00 -6.09
C ARG A 144 14.90 10.28 -7.43
N GLY A 145 14.09 10.38 -8.48
CA GLY A 145 14.54 10.76 -9.81
C GLY A 145 14.79 12.26 -9.95
N PRO A 146 15.06 12.72 -11.19
CA PRO A 146 15.13 14.15 -11.52
C PRO A 146 13.89 14.89 -10.99
N LEU A 147 14.09 16.12 -10.48
CA LEU A 147 13.05 16.93 -9.81
C LEU A 147 12.48 16.31 -8.51
N ARG A 148 13.21 15.36 -7.89
CA ARG A 148 12.82 14.65 -6.66
C ARG A 148 11.52 13.85 -6.79
N ARG A 149 11.14 13.45 -8.00
CA ARG A 149 9.97 12.59 -8.22
C ARG A 149 10.26 11.19 -7.69
N LEU A 150 9.26 10.59 -7.03
CA LEU A 150 9.33 9.21 -6.59
C LEU A 150 9.51 8.29 -7.80
N ARG A 151 10.39 7.29 -7.70
CA ARG A 151 10.59 6.25 -8.70
C ARG A 151 10.75 4.91 -7.98
N PHE A 152 10.08 3.88 -8.47
CA PHE A 152 10.28 2.51 -8.01
C PHE A 152 11.52 1.91 -8.65
N ALA A 153 12.24 1.08 -7.89
CA ALA A 153 13.38 0.34 -8.41
C ALA A 153 12.90 -0.69 -9.47
N PRO A 154 13.72 -1.01 -10.50
CA PRO A 154 13.32 -1.92 -11.57
C PRO A 154 12.82 -3.29 -11.07
N GLU A 155 13.39 -3.79 -9.97
CA GLU A 155 13.06 -5.08 -9.38
C GLU A 155 11.61 -5.11 -8.86
N VAL A 156 11.04 -3.95 -8.48
CA VAL A 156 9.64 -3.84 -8.07
C VAL A 156 8.70 -4.11 -9.25
N HIS A 157 9.03 -3.57 -10.43
CA HIS A 157 8.26 -3.82 -11.64
C HIS A 157 8.42 -5.26 -12.11
N GLN A 158 9.62 -5.84 -11.97
CA GLN A 158 9.83 -7.25 -12.26
C GLN A 158 8.98 -8.15 -11.36
N LYS A 159 8.94 -7.88 -10.05
CA LYS A 159 8.12 -8.64 -9.09
C LYS A 159 6.62 -8.58 -9.43
N LEU A 160 6.12 -7.41 -9.82
CA LEU A 160 4.72 -7.28 -10.29
C LEU A 160 4.50 -8.06 -11.60
N ALA A 161 5.43 -7.97 -12.55
CA ALA A 161 5.32 -8.67 -13.82
C ALA A 161 5.33 -10.20 -13.64
N GLU A 162 6.13 -10.72 -12.72
CA GLU A 162 6.13 -12.14 -12.33
C GLU A 162 4.78 -12.54 -11.72
N ALA A 163 4.28 -11.78 -10.75
CA ALA A 163 2.96 -12.03 -10.15
C ALA A 163 1.81 -12.00 -11.17
N ARG A 164 1.91 -11.15 -12.21
CA ARG A 164 0.94 -11.07 -13.31
C ARG A 164 1.12 -12.12 -14.39
N ARG A 165 2.32 -12.68 -14.57
CA ARG A 165 2.53 -13.84 -15.44
C ARG A 165 1.83 -15.07 -14.88
N ASP A 166 1.94 -15.25 -13.57
CA ASP A 166 1.30 -16.37 -12.86
C ASP A 166 -0.22 -16.14 -12.70
N TRP A 167 -0.66 -14.90 -12.82
CA TRP A 167 -2.07 -14.51 -12.74
C TRP A 167 -2.44 -13.33 -13.66
N PRO A 168 -2.69 -13.61 -14.95
CA PRO A 168 -3.06 -12.57 -15.91
C PRO A 168 -4.41 -11.94 -15.55
N ASP A 169 -4.61 -10.65 -15.89
CA ASP A 169 -5.87 -9.96 -15.62
C ASP A 169 -7.02 -10.69 -16.34
N GLN A 170 -8.00 -11.19 -15.57
CA GLN A 170 -9.13 -11.96 -16.10
C GLN A 170 -10.01 -11.16 -17.08
N ARG A 171 -9.78 -9.85 -17.23
CA ARG A 171 -10.42 -9.03 -18.27
C ARG A 171 -9.94 -9.35 -19.69
N ASP A 172 -8.71 -9.82 -19.86
CA ASP A 172 -8.20 -10.19 -21.19
C ASP A 172 -8.79 -11.53 -21.65
N THR A 173 -9.14 -12.42 -20.72
CA THR A 173 -9.71 -13.74 -21.04
C THR A 173 -11.16 -13.67 -21.53
N ARG A 174 -11.92 -12.62 -21.17
CA ARG A 174 -13.32 -12.45 -21.60
C ARG A 174 -13.50 -11.67 -22.92
N ARG A 175 -12.42 -11.14 -23.51
CA ARG A 175 -12.48 -10.51 -24.84
C ARG A 175 -12.13 -11.46 -25.99
N GLY A 176 -11.80 -12.71 -25.68
CA GLY A 176 -11.40 -13.73 -26.66
C GLY A 176 -12.37 -14.89 -26.81
N LEU A 177 -13.61 -14.77 -26.32
CA LEU A 177 -14.69 -15.76 -26.50
C LEU A 177 -15.91 -15.11 -27.14
#